data_AF-A0A0J8QSF0-F1
#
_entry.id   AF-A0A0J8QSF0-F1
#
_cell.length_a   1.000
_cell.length_b   1.000
_cell.length_c   1.000
_cell.angle_alpha   90.00
_cell.angle_beta   90.00
_cell.angle_gamma   90.00
#
_symmetry.space_group_name_H-M   'P 1'
#
loop_
_entity.id
_entity.type
_entity.pdbx_description
1 polymer ?
#
loop_
_entity_poly.entity_id
_entity_poly.type
_entity_poly.pdbx_seq_one_letter_code
_entity_poly.pdbx_strand_id
1 'polypeptide(L)'
;MAASPSVLSQTLQSITTTKIEELEKQRQKYEETKRKILDLTSDAGDSIQKRISRLHAGVKELQLLPEAELENMDRWLHQSQYDPTIPESMLVNFESDLRSRVGSPDS
;
A
#
# COMPACT_ATOMS: atom_id res chain seq x y z
N MET A 1 39.12 13.21 29.15
CA MET A 1 39.17 13.69 27.76
C MET A 1 37.75 14.05 27.35
N ALA A 2 37.41 15.34 27.30
CA ALA A 2 36.09 15.78 26.81
C ALA A 2 36.07 15.67 25.28
N ALA A 3 35.05 15.05 24.71
CA ALA A 3 34.84 15.07 23.27
C ALA A 3 34.70 16.54 22.82
N SER A 4 35.51 16.96 21.85
CA SER A 4 35.42 18.32 21.33
C SER A 4 34.06 18.54 20.66
N PRO A 5 33.45 19.73 20.82
CA PRO A 5 32.10 20.02 20.31
C PRO A 5 31.97 19.82 18.78
N SER A 6 33.08 19.90 18.04
CA SER A 6 33.10 19.61 16.59
C SER A 6 32.87 18.13 16.28
N VAL A 7 33.38 17.21 17.09
CA VAL A 7 33.20 15.76 16.88
C VAL A 7 31.73 15.38 17.12
N LEU A 8 31.10 15.95 18.15
CA LEU A 8 29.68 15.75 18.43
C LEU A 8 28.78 16.28 17.30
N SER A 9 29.09 17.48 16.79
CA SER A 9 28.39 18.05 15.64
C SER A 9 28.50 17.16 14.40
N GLN A 10 29.69 16.61 14.14
CA GLN A 10 29.94 15.75 12.99
C GLN A 10 29.22 14.40 13.13
N THR A 11 29.14 13.85 14.35
CA THR A 11 28.34 12.65 14.64
C THR A 11 26.85 12.88 14.41
N LEU A 12 26.29 14.00 14.91
CA LEU A 12 24.87 14.33 14.70
C LEU A 12 24.55 14.51 13.21
N GLN A 13 25.42 15.18 12.46
CA GLN A 13 25.27 15.31 11.01
C GLN A 13 25.28 13.95 10.33
N SER A 14 26.25 13.08 10.66
CA SER A 14 26.33 11.73 10.09
C SER A 14 25.09 10.88 10.39
N ILE A 15 24.58 10.94 11.63
CA ILE A 15 23.35 10.24 12.01
C ILE A 15 22.17 10.78 11.19
N THR A 16 22.10 12.10 11.04
CA THR A 16 21.02 12.77 10.29
C THR A 16 21.06 12.37 8.82
N THR A 17 22.22 12.39 8.18
CA THR A 17 22.37 11.99 6.77
C THR A 17 22.02 10.53 6.57
N THR A 18 22.50 9.64 7.46
CA THR A 18 22.14 8.22 7.40
C THR A 18 20.64 8.01 7.57
N LYS A 19 19.98 8.77 8.45
CA LYS A 19 18.53 8.66 8.63
C LYS A 19 17.75 9.14 7.41
N ILE A 20 18.19 10.22 6.76
CA ILE A 20 17.61 10.71 5.51
C ILE A 20 17.72 9.64 4.42
N GLU A 21 18.92 9.07 4.22
CA GLU A 21 19.13 8.02 3.22
C GLU A 21 18.28 6.78 3.48
N GLU A 22 18.10 6.39 4.74
CA GLU A 22 17.24 5.26 5.11
C GLU A 22 15.76 5.55 4.78
N LEU A 23 15.28 6.74 5.12
CA LEU A 23 13.91 7.17 4.79
C LEU A 23 13.69 7.26 3.28
N GLU A 24 14.67 7.75 2.53
CA GLU A 24 14.61 7.80 1.07
C GLU A 24 14.51 6.40 0.45
N LYS A 25 15.29 5.43 0.93
CA LYS A 25 15.21 4.04 0.49
C LYS A 25 13.84 3.42 0.81
N GLN A 26 13.32 3.67 2.00
CA GLN A 26 11.99 3.20 2.40
C GLN A 26 10.91 3.79 1.48
N ARG A 27 10.98 5.11 1.21
CA ARG A 27 10.07 5.79 0.30
C ARG A 27 10.16 5.25 -1.13
N GLN A 28 11.36 5.02 -1.65
CA GLN A 28 11.55 4.45 -3.00
C GLN A 28 10.90 3.08 -3.12
N LYS A 29 11.16 2.19 -2.15
CA LYS A 29 10.55 0.86 -2.12
C LYS A 29 9.01 0.94 -2.05
N TYR A 30 8.47 1.83 -1.22
CA TYR A 30 7.04 2.06 -1.12
C TYR A 30 6.42 2.51 -2.45
N GLU A 31 7.02 3.50 -3.10
CA GLU A 31 6.58 4.02 -4.40
C GLU A 31 6.70 2.97 -5.52
N GLU A 32 7.75 2.15 -5.52
CA GLU A 32 7.91 1.04 -6.47
C GLU A 32 6.82 -0.02 -6.31
N THR A 33 6.56 -0.47 -5.08
CA THR A 33 5.49 -1.42 -4.79
C THR A 33 4.13 -0.83 -5.20
N LYS A 34 3.86 0.43 -4.85
CA LYS A 34 2.64 1.15 -5.26
C LYS A 34 2.47 1.20 -6.78
N ARG A 35 3.51 1.56 -7.53
CA ARG A 35 3.49 1.59 -9.01
C ARG A 35 3.22 0.21 -9.59
N LYS A 36 3.88 -0.83 -9.06
CA LYS A 36 3.68 -2.21 -9.50
C LYS A 36 2.23 -2.67 -9.31
N ILE A 37 1.60 -2.31 -8.20
CA ILE A 37 0.19 -2.63 -7.93
C ILE A 37 -0.74 -1.91 -8.91
N LEU A 38 -0.49 -0.62 -9.18
CA LEU A 38 -1.30 0.15 -10.13
C LEU A 38 -1.17 -0.38 -11.56
N ASP A 39 0.03 -0.76 -11.99
CA ASP A 39 0.29 -1.35 -13.30
C ASP A 39 -0.44 -2.70 -13.46
N LEU A 40 -0.29 -3.60 -12.48
CA LEU A 40 -0.95 -4.91 -12.45
C LEU A 40 -2.49 -4.83 -12.40
N THR A 41 -3.06 -3.69 -12.07
CA THR A 41 -4.52 -3.51 -11.93
C THR A 41 -5.11 -2.67 -13.06
N SER A 42 -4.28 -2.04 -13.90
CA SER A 42 -4.71 -1.22 -15.04
C SER A 42 -5.13 -2.04 -16.27
N ASP A 43 -4.99 -3.37 -16.24
CA ASP A 43 -5.31 -4.22 -17.38
C ASP A 43 -6.84 -4.31 -17.60
N ALA A 44 -7.29 -3.84 -18.75
CA ALA A 44 -8.71 -3.68 -19.09
C ALA A 44 -9.44 -5.01 -19.35
N GLY A 45 -8.69 -6.11 -19.51
CA GLY A 45 -9.22 -7.44 -19.77
C GLY A 45 -9.53 -8.28 -18.51
N ASP A 46 -9.17 -7.80 -17.32
CA ASP A 46 -9.31 -8.60 -16.09
C ASP A 46 -10.69 -8.47 -15.44
N SER A 47 -11.26 -9.64 -15.09
CA SER A 47 -12.45 -9.75 -14.24
C SER A 47 -12.27 -8.93 -12.96
N ILE A 48 -13.31 -8.24 -12.52
CA ILE A 48 -13.29 -7.38 -11.32
C ILE A 48 -12.74 -8.07 -10.09
N GLN A 49 -13.06 -9.36 -9.91
CA GLN A 49 -12.55 -10.18 -8.80
C GLN A 49 -11.02 -10.29 -8.80
N LYS A 50 -10.41 -10.58 -9.96
CA LYS A 50 -8.94 -10.64 -10.09
C LYS A 50 -8.29 -9.30 -9.77
N ARG A 51 -8.90 -8.19 -10.21
CA ARG A 51 -8.38 -6.85 -9.90
C ARG A 51 -8.44 -6.57 -8.41
N ILE A 52 -9.57 -6.87 -7.76
CA ILE A 52 -9.72 -6.69 -6.31
C ILE A 52 -8.71 -7.57 -5.56
N SER A 53 -8.50 -8.83 -5.95
CA SER A 53 -7.51 -9.69 -5.31
C SER A 53 -6.08 -9.15 -5.42
N ARG A 54 -5.70 -8.57 -6.57
CA ARG A 54 -4.38 -7.93 -6.74
C ARG A 54 -4.24 -6.66 -5.93
N LEU A 55 -5.30 -5.82 -5.90
CA LEU A 55 -5.34 -4.62 -5.07
C LEU A 55 -5.27 -4.97 -3.58
N HIS A 56 -5.99 -6.00 -3.15
CA HIS A 56 -6.01 -6.48 -1.78
C HIS A 56 -4.62 -6.96 -1.34
N ALA A 57 -3.96 -7.80 -2.15
CA ALA A 57 -2.58 -8.22 -1.88
C ALA A 57 -1.62 -7.03 -1.78
N GLY A 58 -1.78 -6.04 -2.67
CA GLY A 58 -0.98 -4.82 -2.66
C GLY A 58 -1.21 -3.94 -1.43
N VAL A 59 -2.47 -3.74 -1.04
CA VAL A 59 -2.85 -2.97 0.15
C VAL A 59 -2.38 -3.67 1.42
N LYS A 60 -2.39 -5.01 1.46
CA LYS A 60 -1.83 -5.81 2.54
C LYS A 60 -0.31 -5.67 2.65
N GLU A 61 0.40 -5.70 1.52
CA GLU A 61 1.86 -5.50 1.49
C GLU A 61 2.26 -4.11 2.00
N LEU A 62 1.48 -3.09 1.63
CA LEU A 62 1.69 -1.70 2.04
C LEU A 62 1.07 -1.34 3.40
N GLN A 63 0.35 -2.28 4.03
CA GLN A 63 -0.36 -2.08 5.31
C GLN A 63 -1.27 -0.84 5.34
N LEU A 64 -1.93 -0.51 4.22
CA LEU A 64 -2.77 0.70 4.10
C LEU A 64 -4.16 0.55 4.73
N LEU A 65 -4.47 -0.65 5.21
CA LEU A 65 -5.75 -1.01 5.80
C LEU A 65 -5.56 -1.84 7.06
N PRO A 66 -6.45 -1.70 8.06
CA PRO A 66 -6.54 -2.66 9.16
C PRO A 66 -6.85 -4.07 8.63
N GLU A 67 -6.25 -5.09 9.22
CA GLU A 67 -6.46 -6.50 8.82
C GLU A 67 -7.95 -6.88 8.85
N ALA A 68 -8.73 -6.35 9.79
CA ALA A 68 -10.16 -6.60 9.89
C ALA A 68 -10.96 -6.09 8.67
N GLU A 69 -10.57 -4.95 8.09
CA GLU A 69 -11.20 -4.42 6.87
C GLU A 69 -10.86 -5.31 5.67
N LEU A 70 -9.60 -5.75 5.57
CA LEU A 70 -9.13 -6.67 4.53
C LEU A 70 -9.82 -8.04 4.59
N GLU A 71 -9.96 -8.61 5.79
CA GLU A 71 -10.67 -9.88 5.99
C GLU A 71 -12.16 -9.77 5.65
N ASN A 72 -12.79 -8.65 5.98
CA ASN A 72 -14.18 -8.42 5.62
C ASN A 72 -14.34 -8.43 4.10
N MET A 73 -13.48 -7.70 3.38
CA MET A 73 -13.51 -7.66 1.92
C MET A 73 -13.25 -9.03 1.28
N ASP A 74 -12.35 -9.84 1.84
CA ASP A 74 -12.11 -11.21 1.38
C ASP A 74 -13.36 -12.10 1.52
N ARG A 75 -14.07 -11.97 2.64
CA ARG A 75 -15.32 -12.72 2.88
C ARG A 75 -16.39 -12.34 1.85
N TRP A 76 -16.57 -11.04 1.59
CA TRP A 76 -17.53 -10.57 0.59
C TRP A 76 -17.14 -10.96 -0.83
N LEU A 77 -15.85 -10.89 -1.18
CA LEU A 77 -15.34 -11.34 -2.47
C LEU A 77 -15.61 -12.83 -2.66
N HIS A 78 -15.34 -13.65 -1.64
CA HIS A 78 -15.60 -15.07 -1.67
C HIS A 78 -17.10 -15.37 -1.81
N GLN A 79 -17.95 -14.71 -1.03
CA GLN A 79 -19.41 -14.89 -1.12
C GLN A 79 -19.95 -14.49 -2.50
N SER A 80 -19.43 -13.43 -3.12
CA SER A 80 -19.88 -12.96 -4.44
C SER A 80 -19.69 -13.98 -5.56
N GLN A 81 -18.84 -14.99 -5.37
CA GLN A 81 -18.64 -16.07 -6.34
C GLN A 81 -19.76 -17.11 -6.32
N TYR A 82 -20.48 -17.23 -5.20
CA TYR A 82 -21.49 -18.26 -4.98
C TYR A 82 -22.90 -17.70 -4.78
N ASP A 83 -23.02 -16.46 -4.28
CA ASP A 83 -24.28 -15.80 -3.97
C ASP A 83 -24.60 -14.71 -5.00
N PRO A 84 -25.56 -14.96 -5.92
CA PRO A 84 -25.97 -13.99 -6.94
C PRO A 84 -26.77 -12.81 -6.38
N THR A 85 -27.11 -12.81 -5.09
CA THR A 85 -27.80 -11.69 -4.43
C THR A 85 -26.83 -10.56 -4.04
N ILE A 86 -25.52 -10.83 -4.07
CA ILE A 86 -24.50 -9.80 -3.84
C ILE A 86 -24.42 -8.91 -5.09
N PRO A 87 -24.70 -7.60 -4.96
CA PRO A 87 -24.70 -6.72 -6.11
C PRO A 87 -23.28 -6.44 -6.58
N GLU A 88 -23.07 -6.47 -7.89
CA GLU A 88 -21.78 -6.15 -8.52
C GLU A 88 -21.29 -4.73 -8.14
N SER A 89 -22.21 -3.82 -7.83
CA SER A 89 -21.90 -2.48 -7.31
C SER A 89 -21.08 -2.51 -6.01
N MET A 90 -21.25 -3.54 -5.16
CA MET A 90 -20.42 -3.71 -3.96
C MET A 90 -18.96 -4.00 -4.34
N LEU A 91 -18.73 -4.86 -5.34
CA LEU A 91 -17.39 -5.18 -5.83
C LEU A 91 -16.72 -3.95 -6.46
N VAL A 92 -17.48 -3.16 -7.24
CA VAL A 92 -17.01 -1.90 -7.81
C VAL A 92 -16.63 -0.89 -6.72
N ASN A 93 -17.43 -0.79 -5.64
CA ASN A 93 -17.12 0.09 -4.52
C ASN A 93 -15.84 -0.34 -3.79
N PHE A 94 -15.68 -1.64 -3.54
CA PHE A 94 -14.45 -2.17 -2.93
C PHE A 94 -13.22 -1.89 -3.76
N GLU A 95 -13.31 -2.08 -5.06
CA GLU A 95 -12.21 -1.79 -5.95
C GLU A 95 -11.87 -0.29 -5.99
N SER A 96 -12.89 0.58 -6.05
CA SER A 96 -12.71 2.03 -6.01
C SER A 96 -12.07 2.45 -4.69
N ASP A 97 -12.47 1.87 -3.55
CA ASP A 97 -11.88 2.17 -2.25
C ASP A 97 -10.40 1.75 -2.22
N LEU A 98 -10.08 0.52 -2.63
CA LEU A 98 -8.68 0.06 -2.68
C LEU A 98 -7.84 0.89 -3.65
N ARG A 99 -8.37 1.24 -4.82
CA ARG A 99 -7.68 2.12 -5.79
C ARG A 99 -7.46 3.51 -5.22
N SER A 100 -8.43 4.05 -4.48
CA SER A 100 -8.26 5.35 -3.83
C SER A 100 -7.15 5.29 -2.78
N ARG A 101 -7.01 4.20 -2.03
CA ARG A 101 -5.97 4.05 -1.01
C ARG A 101 -4.59 3.84 -1.61
N VAL A 102 -4.48 3.05 -2.68
CA VAL A 102 -3.22 2.86 -3.40
C VAL A 102 -2.86 4.12 -4.20
N GLY A 103 -3.83 4.79 -4.80
CA GLY A 103 -3.64 5.96 -5.68
C GLY A 103 -3.49 7.29 -4.94
N SER A 104 -4.10 7.46 -3.76
CA SER A 104 -4.00 8.70 -2.99
C SER A 104 -2.54 8.96 -2.61
N PRO A 105 -2.00 10.14 -2.93
CA PRO A 105 -0.85 10.66 -2.21
C PRO A 105 -1.32 10.94 -0.78
N ASP A 106 -0.49 10.62 0.22
CA ASP A 106 -0.68 11.05 1.60
C ASP A 106 -1.21 12.49 1.65
N SER A 107 -2.36 12.68 2.32
CA SER A 107 -2.83 13.99 2.77
C SER A 107 -2.11 14.37 4.06
#